data_AF-A0A1U6HTR4-F1
#
_entry.id   AF-A0A1U6HTR4-F1
#
_cell.length_a   1.000
_cell.length_b   1.000
_cell.length_c   1.000
_cell.angle_alpha   90.00
_cell.angle_beta   90.00
_cell.angle_gamma   90.00
#
_symmetry.space_group_name_H-M   'P 1'
#
loop_
_entity.id
_entity.type
_entity.pdbx_description
1 polymer ?
#
loop_
_entity_poly.entity_id
_entity_poly.type
_entity_poly.pdbx_seq_one_letter_code
_entity_poly.pdbx_strand_id
1 'polypeptide(L)'
;MKITILPTILGLALAYPSIALAQDQAEPAPTQEEAALTALDKELADNWDPSQRGLFVYLGYYSAASIMCDELELDPAKLGKVLQEGFLTGEDQASDEDRDKLRKRLIGHLGMATGVFMGLHSHDTAEFCAKAATSKQNSQDSSSLFKD
;
A
#
# COMPACT_ATOMS: atom_id res chain seq x y z
N MET A 1 45.93 -34.16 46.98
CA MET A 1 44.80 -34.34 47.92
C MET A 1 43.63 -33.54 47.33
N LYS A 2 42.59 -34.23 46.86
CA LYS A 2 41.37 -33.63 46.26
C LYS A 2 40.43 -33.20 47.37
N ILE A 3 39.92 -31.97 47.35
CA ILE A 3 38.81 -31.53 48.20
C ILE A 3 37.75 -30.89 47.29
N THR A 4 36.67 -31.65 47.13
CA THR A 4 35.41 -31.29 46.49
C THR A 4 34.58 -30.49 47.49
N ILE A 5 34.03 -29.34 47.10
CA ILE A 5 33.03 -28.61 47.91
C ILE A 5 31.86 -28.20 47.01
N LEU A 6 30.71 -28.78 47.30
CA LEU A 6 29.34 -28.36 47.00
C LEU A 6 28.48 -29.01 48.11
N PRO A 7 27.23 -28.59 48.38
CA PRO A 7 26.56 -27.29 48.21
C PRO A 7 25.75 -26.91 49.48
N THR A 8 25.42 -25.65 49.71
CA THR A 8 24.17 -25.28 50.40
C THR A 8 23.87 -23.81 50.20
N ILE A 9 22.88 -23.47 49.37
CA ILE A 9 22.17 -22.20 49.51
C ILE A 9 20.69 -22.54 49.72
N LEU A 10 20.28 -22.16 50.93
CA LEU A 10 18.99 -22.24 51.55
C LEU A 10 17.97 -21.41 50.77
N GLY A 11 16.80 -21.99 50.51
CA GLY A 11 15.72 -21.35 49.76
C GLY A 11 15.10 -20.16 50.50
N LEU A 12 14.78 -19.12 49.72
CA LEU A 12 13.80 -18.11 50.08
C LEU A 12 12.58 -18.29 49.17
N ALA A 13 11.49 -18.83 49.72
CA ALA A 13 10.19 -18.82 49.09
C ALA A 13 9.62 -17.40 49.18
N LEU A 14 9.68 -16.64 48.09
CA LEU A 14 8.91 -15.41 47.93
C LEU A 14 7.56 -15.79 47.31
N ALA A 15 6.52 -15.80 48.14
CA ALA A 15 5.14 -15.80 47.70
C ALA A 15 4.86 -14.46 47.01
N TYR A 16 4.95 -14.43 45.69
CA TYR A 16 4.40 -13.35 44.89
C TYR A 16 2.90 -13.59 44.72
N PRO A 17 2.02 -12.64 45.06
CA PRO A 17 0.65 -12.69 44.56
C PRO A 17 0.73 -12.63 43.04
N SER A 18 0.15 -13.62 42.38
CA SER A 18 -0.05 -13.63 40.94
C SER A 18 -0.91 -12.42 40.58
N ILE A 19 -0.28 -11.29 40.29
CA ILE A 19 -0.91 -10.24 39.50
C ILE A 19 -1.08 -10.88 38.13
N ALA A 20 -2.30 -11.34 37.86
CA ALA A 20 -2.76 -11.55 36.50
C ALA A 20 -2.62 -10.18 35.82
N LEU A 21 -1.46 -9.95 35.20
CA LEU A 21 -1.31 -8.92 34.20
C LEU A 21 -2.34 -9.29 33.14
N ALA A 22 -3.44 -8.55 33.09
CA ALA A 22 -4.16 -8.39 31.86
C ALA A 22 -3.09 -8.03 30.82
N GLN A 23 -2.76 -8.99 29.95
CA GLN A 23 -1.96 -8.72 28.78
C GLN A 23 -2.81 -7.73 27.99
N ASP A 24 -2.53 -6.45 28.19
CA ASP A 24 -2.90 -5.40 27.28
C ASP A 24 -2.26 -5.82 25.96
N GLN A 25 -3.03 -6.48 25.11
CA GLN A 25 -2.60 -6.91 23.79
C GLN A 25 -2.46 -5.62 22.99
N ALA A 26 -1.31 -4.96 23.15
CA ALA A 26 -0.91 -3.89 22.27
C ALA A 26 -0.99 -4.46 20.84
N GLU A 27 -1.84 -3.85 20.01
CA GLU A 27 -1.92 -4.20 18.60
C GLU A 27 -0.51 -4.14 17.98
N PRO A 28 -0.18 -5.08 17.07
CA PRO A 28 1.07 -5.00 16.36
C PRO A 28 1.16 -3.64 15.64
N ALA A 29 2.33 -3.01 15.71
CA ALA A 29 2.57 -1.75 15.00
C ALA A 29 2.34 -1.96 13.50
N PRO A 30 1.74 -0.96 12.80
CA PRO A 30 1.50 -1.08 11.37
C PRO A 30 2.82 -1.25 10.64
N THR A 31 2.80 -2.06 9.59
CA THR A 31 3.89 -2.16 8.62
C THR A 31 4.13 -0.81 7.94
N GLN A 32 5.30 -0.65 7.33
CA GLN A 32 5.61 0.56 6.57
C GLN A 32 4.61 0.79 5.42
N GLU A 33 4.17 -0.29 4.78
CA GLU A 33 3.15 -0.27 3.74
C GLU A 33 1.80 0.19 4.29
N GLU A 34 1.31 -0.41 5.38
CA GLU A 34 0.05 0.01 6.02
C GLU A 34 0.07 1.48 6.46
N ALA A 35 1.20 1.93 7.02
CA ALA A 35 1.37 3.33 7.41
C ALA A 35 1.35 4.28 6.20
N ALA A 36 2.03 3.93 5.11
CA ALA A 36 2.07 4.72 3.89
C ALA A 36 0.71 4.77 3.20
N LEU A 37 0.00 3.64 3.12
CA LEU A 37 -1.34 3.55 2.53
C LEU A 37 -2.38 4.30 3.38
N THR A 38 -2.26 4.27 4.72
CA THR A 38 -3.11 5.06 5.61
C THR A 38 -2.88 6.56 5.41
N ALA A 39 -1.62 6.99 5.26
CA ALA A 39 -1.29 8.38 4.98
C ALA A 39 -1.84 8.82 3.61
N LEU A 40 -1.72 7.97 2.59
CA LEU A 40 -2.28 8.22 1.27
C LEU A 40 -3.81 8.31 1.31
N ASP A 41 -4.51 7.39 1.98
CA ASP A 41 -5.98 7.44 2.12
C ASP A 41 -6.44 8.75 2.77
N LYS A 42 -5.74 9.18 3.83
CA LYS A 42 -6.04 10.44 4.52
C LYS A 42 -5.89 11.66 3.60
N GLU A 43 -4.84 11.70 2.79
CA GLU A 43 -4.64 12.80 1.83
C GLU A 43 -5.74 12.85 0.76
N LEU A 44 -6.23 11.68 0.33
CA LEU A 44 -7.25 11.58 -0.71
C LEU A 44 -8.68 11.83 -0.18
N ALA A 45 -8.92 11.68 1.13
CA ALA A 45 -10.24 11.64 1.74
C ALA A 45 -11.09 12.90 1.52
N ASP A 46 -10.45 14.08 1.45
CA ASP A 46 -11.16 15.36 1.26
C ASP A 46 -11.66 15.58 -0.18
N ASN A 47 -11.10 14.83 -1.13
CA ASN A 47 -11.28 15.08 -2.56
C ASN A 47 -11.99 13.94 -3.30
N TRP A 48 -11.97 12.74 -2.73
CA TRP A 48 -12.35 11.52 -3.43
C TRP A 48 -13.14 10.59 -2.52
N ASP A 49 -14.19 10.00 -3.09
CA ASP A 49 -14.96 8.99 -2.38
C ASP A 49 -14.15 7.70 -2.17
N PRO A 50 -14.56 6.81 -1.24
CA PRO A 50 -13.79 5.60 -0.93
C PRO A 50 -13.49 4.69 -2.14
N SER A 51 -14.38 4.64 -3.13
CA SER A 51 -14.16 3.82 -4.34
C SER A 51 -13.07 4.42 -5.22
N GLN A 52 -13.06 5.74 -5.36
CA GLN A 52 -12.02 6.50 -6.07
C GLN A 52 -10.67 6.42 -5.37
N ARG A 53 -10.65 6.42 -4.03
CA ARG A 53 -9.42 6.21 -3.25
C ARG A 53 -8.83 4.82 -3.49
N GLY A 54 -9.67 3.79 -3.52
CA GLY A 54 -9.25 2.44 -3.91
C GLY A 54 -8.65 2.40 -5.33
N LEU A 55 -9.24 3.14 -6.27
CA LEU A 55 -8.69 3.28 -7.62
C LEU A 55 -7.34 3.99 -7.65
N PHE A 56 -7.09 5.00 -6.82
CA PHE A 56 -5.75 5.61 -6.71
C PHE A 56 -4.70 4.61 -6.22
N VAL A 57 -5.03 3.79 -5.23
CA VAL A 57 -4.12 2.74 -4.73
C VAL A 57 -3.82 1.74 -5.86
N TYR A 58 -4.86 1.26 -6.54
CA TYR A 58 -4.74 0.33 -7.65
C TYR A 58 -3.91 0.91 -8.81
N LEU A 59 -4.27 2.09 -9.31
CA LEU A 59 -3.57 2.73 -10.42
C LEU A 59 -2.16 3.18 -10.04
N GLY A 60 -1.96 3.61 -8.80
CA GLY A 60 -0.65 3.97 -8.25
C GLY A 60 0.31 2.79 -8.29
N TYR A 61 -0.12 1.62 -7.82
CA TYR A 61 0.65 0.38 -7.85
C TYR A 61 1.07 0.00 -9.28
N TYR A 62 0.11 -0.04 -10.21
CA TYR A 62 0.38 -0.46 -11.59
C TYR A 62 1.19 0.58 -12.38
N SER A 63 0.99 1.88 -12.10
CA SER A 63 1.83 2.94 -12.66
C SER A 63 3.27 2.82 -12.15
N ALA A 64 3.48 2.56 -10.86
CA ALA A 64 4.80 2.32 -10.30
C ALA A 64 5.46 1.08 -10.93
N ALA A 65 4.72 -0.02 -11.06
CA ALA A 65 5.18 -1.22 -11.76
C ALA A 65 5.61 -0.91 -13.19
N SER A 66 4.85 -0.09 -13.92
CA SER A 66 5.19 0.27 -15.30
C SER A 66 6.42 1.16 -15.45
N ILE A 67 6.77 1.89 -14.40
CA ILE A 67 7.98 2.73 -14.37
C ILE A 67 9.19 1.91 -13.93
N MET A 68 9.00 0.97 -13.00
CA MET A 68 10.11 0.25 -12.34
C MET A 68 10.45 -1.09 -13.00
N CYS A 69 9.55 -1.65 -13.82
CA CYS A 69 9.68 -3.00 -14.35
C CYS A 69 9.62 -2.98 -15.89
N ASP A 70 10.72 -3.39 -16.55
CA ASP A 70 10.93 -3.25 -18.00
C ASP A 70 9.83 -3.91 -18.87
N GLU A 71 9.19 -4.97 -18.39
CA GLU A 71 8.21 -5.77 -19.16
C GLU A 71 6.73 -5.40 -18.89
N LEU A 72 6.48 -4.41 -18.03
CA LEU A 72 5.14 -4.10 -17.51
C LEU A 72 4.59 -2.80 -18.07
N GLU A 73 4.37 -2.73 -19.38
CA GLU A 73 3.79 -1.54 -19.99
C GLU A 73 2.27 -1.47 -19.84
N LEU A 74 1.75 -0.33 -19.36
CA LEU A 74 0.30 -0.07 -19.33
C LEU A 74 -0.23 0.18 -20.74
N ASP A 75 -1.45 -0.30 -20.99
CA ASP A 75 -2.21 0.04 -22.18
C ASP A 75 -2.88 1.41 -21.97
N PRO A 76 -2.52 2.45 -22.78
CA PRO A 76 -3.08 3.78 -22.62
C PRO A 76 -4.60 3.86 -22.81
N ALA A 77 -5.18 2.99 -23.65
CA ALA A 77 -6.62 2.96 -23.89
C ALA A 77 -7.35 2.33 -22.70
N LYS A 78 -6.82 1.24 -22.12
CA LYS A 78 -7.38 0.62 -20.90
C LYS A 78 -7.26 1.58 -19.71
N LEU A 79 -6.09 2.21 -19.54
CA LEU A 79 -5.87 3.22 -18.50
C LEU A 79 -6.82 4.42 -18.67
N GLY A 80 -6.93 4.97 -19.88
CA GLY A 80 -7.82 6.09 -20.18
C GLY A 80 -9.27 5.78 -19.87
N LYS A 81 -9.73 4.56 -20.19
CA LYS A 81 -11.08 4.10 -19.84
C LYS A 81 -11.31 4.06 -18.34
N VAL A 82 -10.39 3.48 -17.56
CA VAL A 82 -10.51 3.42 -16.10
C VAL A 82 -10.49 4.81 -15.48
N LEU A 83 -9.66 5.72 -15.98
CA LEU A 83 -9.64 7.11 -15.53
C LEU A 83 -10.96 7.83 -15.83
N GLN A 84 -11.51 7.62 -17.02
CA GLN A 84 -12.77 8.22 -17.43
C GLN A 84 -13.95 7.74 -16.57
N GLU A 85 -14.08 6.43 -16.40
CA GLU A 85 -15.18 5.81 -15.66
C GLU A 85 -15.08 6.06 -14.15
N GLY A 86 -13.85 6.03 -13.60
CA GLY A 86 -13.60 6.17 -12.17
C GLY A 86 -13.60 7.61 -11.65
N PHE A 87 -13.12 8.58 -12.44
CA PHE A 87 -12.84 9.94 -11.94
C PHE A 87 -13.50 11.06 -12.74
N LEU A 88 -13.80 10.84 -14.02
CA LEU A 88 -14.22 11.92 -14.93
C LEU A 88 -15.68 11.78 -15.40
N THR A 89 -16.48 10.97 -14.70
CA THR A 89 -17.92 10.88 -14.97
C THR A 89 -18.59 12.23 -14.74
N GLY A 90 -19.26 12.76 -15.77
CA GLY A 90 -19.91 14.08 -15.74
C GLY A 90 -18.98 15.28 -15.97
N GLU A 91 -17.69 15.05 -16.27
CA GLU A 91 -16.72 16.10 -16.60
C GLU A 91 -17.15 16.93 -17.84
N ASP A 92 -17.88 16.31 -18.76
CA ASP A 92 -18.41 16.94 -19.98
C ASP A 92 -19.45 18.04 -19.70
N GLN A 93 -20.09 17.98 -18.53
CA GLN A 93 -21.08 18.96 -18.07
C GLN A 93 -20.46 20.05 -17.19
N ALA A 94 -19.20 19.91 -16.79
CA ALA A 94 -18.49 20.87 -15.95
C ALA A 94 -18.02 22.09 -16.77
N SER A 95 -17.81 23.21 -16.07
CA SER A 95 -17.13 24.37 -16.68
C SER A 95 -15.69 24.00 -17.07
N ASP A 96 -15.12 24.72 -18.03
CA ASP A 96 -13.72 24.51 -18.45
C ASP A 96 -12.74 24.64 -17.28
N GLU A 97 -13.02 25.57 -16.35
CA GLU A 97 -12.20 25.81 -15.16
C GLU A 97 -12.29 24.64 -14.17
N ASP A 98 -13.49 24.13 -13.91
CA ASP A 98 -13.69 23.00 -12.99
C ASP A 98 -13.11 21.72 -13.56
N ARG A 99 -13.23 21.54 -14.88
CA ARG A 99 -12.60 20.44 -15.61
C ARG A 99 -11.08 20.45 -15.46
N ASP A 100 -10.45 21.61 -15.66
CA ASP A 100 -9.00 21.75 -15.49
C ASP A 100 -8.56 21.51 -14.03
N LYS A 101 -9.30 22.03 -13.06
CA LYS A 101 -9.07 21.76 -11.63
C LYS A 101 -9.17 20.26 -11.30
N LEU A 102 -10.18 19.58 -11.83
CA LEU A 102 -10.39 18.14 -11.64
C LEU A 102 -9.20 17.35 -12.22
N ARG A 103 -8.81 17.64 -13.46
CA ARG A 103 -7.68 16.96 -14.13
C ARG A 103 -6.36 17.17 -13.41
N LYS A 104 -6.06 18.40 -12.99
CA LYS A 104 -4.85 18.70 -12.20
C LYS A 104 -4.82 17.92 -10.89
N ARG A 105 -5.96 17.86 -10.19
CA ARG A 105 -6.09 17.12 -8.95
C ARG A 105 -5.94 15.61 -9.16
N LEU A 106 -6.54 15.06 -10.20
CA LEU A 106 -6.41 13.65 -10.59
C LEU A 106 -4.96 13.30 -10.87
N ILE A 107 -4.27 14.09 -11.72
CA ILE A 107 -2.87 13.88 -12.07
C ILE A 107 -1.97 13.97 -10.83
N GLY A 108 -2.17 14.98 -9.98
CA GLY A 108 -1.37 15.18 -8.77
C GLY A 108 -1.49 14.01 -7.80
N HIS A 109 -2.70 13.58 -7.50
CA HIS A 109 -2.94 12.46 -6.59
C HIS A 109 -2.54 11.10 -7.17
N LEU A 110 -2.70 10.89 -8.48
CA LEU A 110 -2.21 9.69 -9.13
C LEU A 110 -0.68 9.63 -9.06
N GLY A 111 0.01 10.73 -9.37
CA GLY A 111 1.46 10.83 -9.25
C GLY A 111 1.95 10.60 -7.82
N MET A 112 1.21 11.09 -6.82
CA MET A 112 1.50 10.82 -5.41
C MET A 112 1.36 9.33 -5.08
N ALA A 113 0.25 8.69 -5.46
CA ALA A 113 0.05 7.26 -5.24
C ALA A 113 1.14 6.42 -5.93
N THR A 114 1.50 6.76 -7.16
CA THR A 114 2.63 6.16 -7.87
C THR A 114 3.94 6.31 -7.09
N GLY A 115 4.24 7.53 -6.62
CA GLY A 115 5.44 7.80 -5.84
C GLY A 115 5.49 7.03 -4.51
N VAL A 116 4.34 6.84 -3.84
CA VAL A 116 4.25 6.02 -2.62
C VAL A 116 4.70 4.58 -2.91
N PHE A 117 4.18 3.95 -3.96
CA PHE A 117 4.58 2.58 -4.32
C PHE A 117 6.03 2.49 -4.78
N MET A 118 6.51 3.48 -5.55
CA MET A 118 7.94 3.53 -5.91
C MET A 118 8.84 3.64 -4.68
N GLY A 119 8.44 4.43 -3.68
CA GLY A 119 9.17 4.59 -2.43
C GLY A 119 9.17 3.30 -1.60
N LEU A 120 7.99 2.71 -1.39
CA LEU A 120 7.81 1.44 -0.69
C LEU A 120 8.66 0.33 -1.31
N HIS A 121 8.75 0.30 -2.64
CA HIS A 121 9.42 -0.77 -3.36
C HIS A 121 10.81 -0.44 -3.91
N SER A 122 11.41 0.64 -3.42
CA SER A 122 12.73 1.11 -3.85
C SER A 122 13.89 0.17 -3.47
N HIS A 123 13.66 -0.72 -2.49
CA HIS A 123 14.68 -1.65 -1.97
C HIS A 123 14.37 -3.13 -2.26
N ASP A 124 13.18 -3.45 -2.76
CA ASP A 124 12.72 -4.81 -3.10
C ASP A 124 12.21 -4.90 -4.55
N THR A 125 12.69 -4.02 -5.43
CA THR A 125 12.17 -3.84 -6.80
C THR A 125 12.02 -5.15 -7.58
N ALA A 126 12.94 -6.11 -7.44
CA ALA A 126 12.83 -7.40 -8.11
C ALA A 126 11.63 -8.23 -7.62
N GLU A 127 11.36 -8.24 -6.31
CA GLU A 127 10.19 -8.91 -5.73
C GLU A 127 8.89 -8.21 -6.14
N PHE A 128 8.89 -6.88 -6.09
CA PHE A 128 7.77 -6.06 -6.56
C PHE A 128 7.43 -6.34 -8.02
N CYS A 129 8.42 -6.35 -8.92
CA CYS A 129 8.22 -6.65 -10.33
C CYS A 129 7.72 -8.08 -10.57
N ALA A 130 8.22 -9.07 -9.82
CA ALA A 130 7.73 -10.45 -9.90
C ALA A 130 6.26 -10.56 -9.48
N LYS A 131 5.85 -9.87 -8.41
CA LYS A 131 4.46 -9.80 -7.95
C LYS A 131 3.56 -9.13 -8.99
N ALA A 132 3.98 -7.98 -9.52
CA ALA A 132 3.22 -7.24 -10.52
C ALA A 132 3.05 -8.04 -11.84
N ALA A 133 4.10 -8.75 -12.28
CA ALA A 133 4.03 -9.64 -13.45
C ALA A 133 3.10 -10.84 -13.22
N THR A 134 3.10 -11.40 -12.01
CA THR A 134 2.16 -12.47 -11.64
C THR A 134 0.71 -11.95 -11.67
N SER A 135 0.47 -10.73 -11.17
CA SER A 135 -0.85 -10.09 -11.25
C SER A 135 -1.29 -9.87 -12.70
N LYS A 136 -0.38 -9.47 -13.60
CA LYS A 136 -0.66 -9.39 -15.06
C LYS A 136 -1.16 -10.74 -15.60
N GLN A 137 -0.45 -11.83 -15.30
CA GLN A 137 -0.80 -13.17 -15.79
C GLN A 137 -2.11 -13.71 -15.21
N ASN A 138 -2.43 -13.39 -13.95
CA ASN A 138 -3.67 -13.80 -13.31
C ASN A 138 -4.88 -12.95 -13.73
N SER A 139 -4.65 -11.76 -14.26
CA SER A 139 -5.69 -10.83 -14.74
C SER A 139 -6.15 -11.09 -16.19
N GLN A 140 -6.09 -12.34 -16.67
CA GLN A 140 -6.40 -12.79 -18.05
C GLN A 140 -7.80 -12.41 -18.61
N ASP A 141 -8.62 -11.67 -17.86
CA ASP A 141 -9.95 -11.23 -18.25
C ASP A 141 -10.06 -9.70 -18.19
N SER A 142 -9.99 -9.00 -19.34
CA SER A 142 -10.51 -7.64 -19.64
C SER A 142 -10.27 -6.45 -18.66
N SER A 143 -9.61 -6.72 -17.53
CA SER A 143 -9.41 -5.87 -16.35
C SER A 143 -7.92 -5.66 -16.06
N SER A 144 -7.05 -6.35 -16.80
CA SER A 144 -5.62 -6.05 -16.82
C SER A 144 -5.39 -4.68 -17.43
N LEU A 145 -4.69 -3.80 -16.71
CA LEU A 145 -4.25 -2.51 -17.25
C LEU A 145 -3.07 -2.64 -18.22
N PHE A 146 -2.42 -3.81 -18.29
CA PHE A 146 -1.23 -4.01 -19.09
C PHE A 146 -1.56 -4.32 -20.56
N LYS A 147 -0.58 -4.06 -21.42
CA LYS A 147 -0.60 -4.55 -22.80
C LYS A 147 -0.50 -6.07 -22.84
N ASP A 148 -1.24 -6.67 -23.78
CA ASP A 148 -1.25 -8.11 -24.03
C ASP A 148 0.07 -8.58 -24.66
#